data_AF-T1DJV4-F1
#
_entry.id   AF-T1DJV4-F1
#
_cell.length_a   1.000
_cell.length_b   1.000
_cell.length_c   1.000
_cell.angle_alpha   90.00
_cell.angle_beta   90.00
_cell.angle_gamma   90.00
#
_symmetry.space_group_name_H-M   'P 1'
#
loop_
_entity.id
_entity.type
_entity.pdbx_description
1 polymer ?
#
loop_
_entity_poly.entity_id
_entity_poly.type
_entity_poly.pdbx_seq_one_letter_code
_entity_poly.pdbx_strand_id
1 'polypeptide(L)'
;GDIMRTQAVVALAAVVVALCCTQSEADRLRPQGYKRMVERWQKYYVEFEAEVGREFRAWKRDGVMSTRFRELIDSVRIAPEERGYELRELPTAREGPFCGICRGFGGSLLEFRREGATREEVFETAAELCALLDLQAPDICRGLIELNIDPILYIIDNRPQLPIGSVCAVVFQSGACELSDESFSSWSVDLDPNGTPVTASKSGTAQRGPNDLKIVQLTDLHFDPNYRTGYNADCGAPACCRESQGIPDDPAAGAGPWGDYRACDTPWNAVEDIIDRVAEEHPDADFIYHTGDIIDHGIWETSIGYNVRSINQVIQKLRTSFPDKPVYNILGNHEAHPTNVYELGEISRPDFSTNWLYHLSADLWSAWLPRAAEQTIRLGGYYTALVRPGFRVIALNNNDCYTFNWWILYQPDALRNQLQWLHDVLLQAERAGKRFTSCPICRFRPIVSACGSVSIGECWNASGTPSVPSSMAIRTRMSLTCSTLPRILSTRWQWHGTVAAVRHTPTLIRITSCTTLIRRLMK
;
A
#
# COMPACT_ATOMS: atom_id res chain seq x y z
N GLY A 1 -34.17 14.73 -20.00
CA GLY A 1 -34.04 14.95 -21.46
C GLY A 1 -33.89 16.43 -21.59
N ASP A 2 -32.67 16.87 -21.86
CA ASP A 2 -32.00 17.93 -21.09
C ASP A 2 -31.94 17.67 -19.57
N ILE A 3 -30.95 18.33 -18.95
CA ILE A 3 -30.65 18.51 -17.51
C ILE A 3 -30.43 17.22 -16.65
N MET A 4 -29.35 17.29 -15.86
CA MET A 4 -28.86 16.43 -14.76
C MET A 4 -28.00 15.20 -15.12
N ARG A 5 -26.88 14.93 -14.41
CA ARG A 5 -25.78 15.75 -13.83
C ARG A 5 -24.77 14.79 -13.13
N THR A 6 -23.51 15.24 -12.99
CA THR A 6 -22.47 14.81 -12.02
C THR A 6 -21.76 13.43 -12.14
N GLN A 7 -20.42 13.51 -11.97
CA GLN A 7 -19.44 12.47 -11.55
C GLN A 7 -19.01 11.38 -12.59
N ALA A 8 -17.72 10.98 -12.56
CA ALA A 8 -17.14 9.91 -13.42
C ALA A 8 -15.58 9.95 -13.69
N VAL A 9 -14.99 11.13 -13.52
CA VAL A 9 -13.58 11.63 -13.63
C VAL A 9 -12.44 10.88 -12.88
N VAL A 10 -11.16 11.30 -13.10
CA VAL A 10 -9.88 11.04 -12.35
C VAL A 10 -9.13 9.75 -12.83
N ALA A 11 -7.80 9.48 -12.76
CA ALA A 11 -6.54 10.19 -12.42
C ALA A 11 -5.33 9.74 -13.30
N LEU A 12 -4.34 10.63 -13.58
CA LEU A 12 -2.89 10.28 -13.65
C LEU A 12 -2.17 10.56 -12.31
N ALA A 13 -2.91 11.03 -11.30
CA ALA A 13 -2.45 11.29 -9.93
C ALA A 13 -2.02 10.02 -9.15
N ALA A 14 -1.60 8.98 -9.86
CA ALA A 14 -1.18 7.66 -9.38
C ALA A 14 0.16 7.68 -8.61
N VAL A 15 0.79 8.85 -8.48
CA VAL A 15 1.98 9.12 -7.64
C VAL A 15 1.59 9.89 -6.35
N VAL A 16 0.35 10.40 -6.28
CA VAL A 16 -0.08 11.42 -5.31
C VAL A 16 -1.25 10.94 -4.44
N VAL A 17 -2.18 10.20 -5.04
CA VAL A 17 -3.46 9.74 -4.44
C VAL A 17 -3.26 8.47 -3.58
N ALA A 18 -2.12 8.42 -2.88
CA ALA A 18 -1.68 7.28 -2.09
C ALA A 18 -2.00 7.41 -0.59
N LEU A 19 -2.40 8.60 -0.15
CA LEU A 19 -2.31 9.04 1.24
C LEU A 19 -3.61 9.81 1.60
N CYS A 20 -4.57 9.18 2.29
CA CYS A 20 -5.45 9.80 3.31
C CYS A 20 -6.55 8.82 3.82
N CYS A 21 -6.45 8.46 5.11
CA CYS A 21 -7.57 8.19 6.04
C CYS A 21 -8.38 6.86 5.99
N THR A 22 -9.25 6.68 7.00
CA THR A 22 -9.91 5.43 7.44
C THR A 22 -11.45 5.63 7.58
N GLN A 23 -12.36 4.64 7.57
CA GLN A 23 -12.36 3.35 8.29
C GLN A 23 -13.13 2.20 7.58
N SER A 24 -12.77 0.96 7.96
CA SER A 24 -13.55 -0.30 7.96
C SER A 24 -14.30 -0.78 6.70
N GLU A 25 -13.79 -1.89 6.15
CA GLU A 25 -14.44 -2.92 5.31
C GLU A 25 -15.64 -2.56 4.42
N ALA A 26 -15.35 -2.38 3.13
CA ALA A 26 -16.24 -2.85 2.05
C ALA A 26 -15.42 -3.56 0.95
N ASP A 27 -15.57 -4.87 0.84
CA ASP A 27 -15.09 -5.64 -0.32
C ASP A 27 -15.93 -5.21 -1.55
N ARG A 28 -15.40 -4.25 -2.35
CA ARG A 28 -16.14 -3.43 -3.33
C ARG A 28 -17.22 -4.24 -4.06
N LEU A 29 -18.50 -3.95 -3.80
CA LEU A 29 -19.64 -4.67 -4.39
C LEU A 29 -19.63 -4.54 -5.92
N ARG A 30 -19.08 -5.55 -6.60
CA ARG A 30 -18.91 -5.55 -8.06
C ARG A 30 -20.28 -5.63 -8.73
N PRO A 31 -20.66 -4.67 -9.58
CA PRO A 31 -21.99 -4.64 -10.19
C PRO A 31 -22.21 -5.86 -11.11
N GLN A 32 -23.47 -6.25 -11.30
CA GLN A 32 -23.82 -7.37 -12.17
C GLN A 32 -23.27 -7.15 -13.58
N GLY A 33 -22.44 -8.09 -14.05
CA GLY A 33 -21.77 -7.98 -15.35
C GLY A 33 -20.42 -7.24 -15.35
N TYR A 34 -19.86 -6.87 -14.20
CA TYR A 34 -18.54 -6.21 -14.06
C TYR A 34 -17.42 -6.86 -14.92
N LYS A 35 -17.36 -8.20 -15.04
CA LYS A 35 -16.35 -8.84 -15.93
C LYS A 35 -16.49 -8.41 -17.40
N ARG A 36 -17.72 -8.26 -17.92
CA ARG A 36 -17.97 -7.74 -19.29
C ARG A 36 -17.73 -6.23 -19.39
N MET A 37 -17.70 -5.51 -18.26
CA MET A 37 -17.30 -4.11 -18.20
C MET A 37 -15.78 -4.02 -18.37
N VAL A 38 -15.03 -4.78 -17.57
CA VAL A 38 -13.57 -4.96 -17.66
C VAL A 38 -13.13 -5.42 -19.06
N GLU A 39 -13.75 -6.46 -19.63
CA GLU A 39 -13.42 -6.98 -20.97
C GLU A 39 -13.55 -5.91 -22.08
N ARG A 40 -14.49 -4.95 -21.94
CA ARG A 40 -14.61 -3.80 -22.87
C ARG A 40 -13.62 -2.69 -22.55
N TRP A 41 -13.39 -2.42 -21.27
CA TRP A 41 -12.40 -1.45 -20.79
C TRP A 41 -10.99 -1.80 -21.28
N GLN A 42 -10.54 -3.06 -21.16
CA GLN A 42 -9.23 -3.47 -21.66
C GLN A 42 -9.06 -3.20 -23.18
N LYS A 43 -10.09 -3.48 -23.99
CA LYS A 43 -10.06 -3.16 -25.42
C LYS A 43 -10.00 -1.65 -25.67
N TYR A 44 -10.83 -0.87 -24.97
CA TYR A 44 -10.86 0.59 -25.11
C TYR A 44 -9.53 1.24 -24.70
N TYR A 45 -8.89 0.79 -23.62
CA TYR A 45 -7.63 1.40 -23.17
C TYR A 45 -6.44 1.10 -24.08
N VAL A 46 -6.42 -0.04 -24.78
CA VAL A 46 -5.43 -0.29 -25.85
C VAL A 46 -5.63 0.67 -27.03
N GLU A 47 -6.87 0.96 -27.40
CA GLU A 47 -7.20 1.90 -28.49
C GLU A 47 -6.88 3.36 -28.09
N PHE A 48 -7.18 3.74 -26.84
CA PHE A 48 -6.87 5.05 -26.24
C PHE A 48 -5.36 5.28 -26.08
N GLU A 49 -4.63 4.30 -25.54
CA GLU A 49 -3.16 4.32 -25.39
C GLU A 49 -2.46 4.54 -26.74
N ALA A 50 -2.90 3.81 -27.77
CA ALA A 50 -2.39 3.95 -29.12
C ALA A 50 -2.73 5.31 -29.76
N GLU A 51 -3.85 5.94 -29.40
CA GLU A 51 -4.22 7.28 -29.90
C GLU A 51 -3.43 8.39 -29.18
N VAL A 52 -3.44 8.40 -27.84
CA VAL A 52 -2.67 9.34 -27.02
C VAL A 52 -1.19 9.31 -27.40
N GLY A 53 -0.59 8.13 -27.56
CA GLY A 53 0.81 7.99 -27.98
C GLY A 53 1.12 8.43 -29.41
N ARG A 54 0.13 8.63 -30.29
CA ARG A 54 0.35 9.28 -31.61
C ARG A 54 0.30 10.80 -31.46
N GLU A 55 -0.74 11.30 -30.81
CA GLU A 55 -0.98 12.73 -30.62
C GLU A 55 0.11 13.39 -29.76
N PHE A 56 0.58 12.72 -28.70
CA PHE A 56 1.69 13.18 -27.87
C PHE A 56 2.99 13.34 -28.66
N ARG A 57 3.34 12.36 -29.52
CA ARG A 57 4.55 12.44 -30.37
C ARG A 57 4.44 13.49 -31.46
N ALA A 58 3.25 13.67 -32.05
CA ALA A 58 3.00 14.79 -32.96
C ALA A 58 3.20 16.13 -32.23
N TRP A 59 2.64 16.28 -31.03
CA TRP A 59 2.82 17.48 -30.20
C TRP A 59 4.28 17.77 -29.82
N LYS A 60 5.05 16.76 -29.36
CA LYS A 60 6.48 16.95 -29.02
C LYS A 60 7.36 17.21 -30.25
N ARG A 61 7.01 16.67 -31.43
CA ARG A 61 7.72 16.94 -32.71
C ARG A 61 7.41 18.32 -33.28
N ASP A 62 6.13 18.69 -33.31
CA ASP A 62 5.64 19.88 -34.02
C ASP A 62 5.55 21.13 -33.12
N GLY A 63 5.71 20.96 -31.80
CA GLY A 63 5.58 22.03 -30.79
C GLY A 63 4.15 22.51 -30.56
N VAL A 64 3.18 22.02 -31.33
CA VAL A 64 1.77 22.49 -31.33
C VAL A 64 0.85 21.34 -30.96
N MET A 65 0.06 21.54 -29.90
CA MET A 65 -0.97 20.60 -29.48
C MET A 65 -2.13 20.59 -30.48
N SER A 66 -2.50 19.40 -30.98
CA SER A 66 -3.63 19.23 -31.91
C SER A 66 -4.99 19.44 -31.21
N THR A 67 -6.06 19.70 -31.97
CA THR A 67 -7.43 19.73 -31.41
C THR A 67 -7.78 18.37 -30.80
N ARG A 68 -7.41 17.28 -31.48
CA ARG A 68 -7.69 15.92 -31.01
C ARG A 68 -6.99 15.58 -29.70
N PHE A 69 -5.78 16.10 -29.48
CA PHE A 69 -5.07 15.88 -28.22
C PHE A 69 -5.72 16.64 -27.05
N ARG A 70 -6.25 17.85 -27.28
CA ARG A 70 -7.07 18.56 -26.29
C ARG A 70 -8.33 17.77 -25.94
N GLU A 71 -9.08 17.29 -26.93
CA GLU A 71 -10.25 16.44 -26.72
C GLU A 71 -9.93 15.20 -25.86
N LEU A 72 -8.77 14.56 -26.10
CA LEU A 72 -8.33 13.41 -25.30
C LEU A 72 -8.00 13.78 -23.86
N ILE A 73 -7.29 14.90 -23.64
CA ILE A 73 -7.00 15.45 -22.30
C ILE A 73 -8.31 15.80 -21.58
N ASP A 74 -9.16 16.63 -22.19
CA ASP A 74 -10.45 17.07 -21.61
C ASP A 74 -11.40 15.90 -21.31
N SER A 75 -11.35 14.81 -22.09
CA SER A 75 -12.19 13.62 -21.86
C SER A 75 -11.85 12.84 -20.58
N VAL A 76 -10.70 13.11 -19.96
CA VAL A 76 -10.20 12.42 -18.76
C VAL A 76 -9.65 13.36 -17.67
N ARG A 77 -9.71 14.67 -17.89
CA ARG A 77 -9.21 15.75 -17.01
C ARG A 77 -9.90 15.75 -15.65
N ILE A 78 -9.14 16.04 -14.60
CA ILE A 78 -9.53 15.89 -13.19
C ILE A 78 -10.42 17.07 -12.76
N ALA A 79 -11.46 16.79 -11.99
CA ALA A 79 -12.32 17.80 -11.38
C ALA A 79 -11.68 18.25 -10.04
N PRO A 80 -11.59 19.55 -9.73
CA PRO A 80 -10.88 20.04 -8.54
C PRO A 80 -11.37 19.43 -7.23
N GLU A 81 -12.68 19.18 -7.11
CA GLU A 81 -13.33 18.57 -5.94
C GLU A 81 -12.94 17.09 -5.71
N GLU A 82 -12.11 16.51 -6.58
CA GLU A 82 -11.69 15.11 -6.49
C GLU A 82 -10.17 14.92 -6.27
N ARG A 83 -9.42 16.01 -6.10
CA ARG A 83 -7.95 15.99 -5.87
C ARG A 83 -7.53 15.46 -4.50
N GLY A 84 -8.47 15.33 -3.57
CA GLY A 84 -8.24 14.93 -2.17
C GLY A 84 -8.92 13.62 -1.75
N TYR A 85 -9.37 12.77 -2.69
CA TYR A 85 -9.84 11.42 -2.38
C TYR A 85 -8.74 10.39 -2.56
N GLU A 86 -8.72 9.33 -1.75
CA GLU A 86 -7.76 8.23 -1.88
C GLU A 86 -8.15 7.23 -3.00
N LEU A 87 -7.16 6.59 -3.64
CA LEU A 87 -7.32 5.72 -4.82
C LEU A 87 -8.38 4.62 -4.61
N ARG A 88 -8.52 4.20 -3.35
CA ARG A 88 -9.32 3.06 -2.88
C ARG A 88 -10.71 3.48 -2.43
N GLU A 89 -10.97 4.77 -2.25
CA GLU A 89 -12.29 5.37 -2.04
C GLU A 89 -13.00 5.69 -3.36
N LEU A 90 -12.23 6.15 -4.36
CA LEU A 90 -12.73 6.64 -5.64
C LEU A 90 -13.63 5.60 -6.34
N PRO A 91 -14.89 5.96 -6.72
CA PRO A 91 -15.90 5.01 -7.19
C PRO A 91 -15.44 4.01 -8.26
N THR A 92 -16.03 2.81 -8.28
CA THR A 92 -15.76 1.77 -9.28
C THR A 92 -15.86 2.23 -10.74
N ALA A 93 -16.66 3.29 -11.01
CA ALA A 93 -16.74 3.91 -12.33
C ALA A 93 -15.46 4.65 -12.76
N ARG A 94 -14.64 5.14 -11.80
CA ARG A 94 -13.38 5.82 -12.08
C ARG A 94 -12.26 4.85 -12.43
N GLU A 95 -12.29 3.60 -11.94
CA GLU A 95 -11.22 2.59 -12.15
C GLU A 95 -10.73 2.54 -13.61
N GLY A 96 -11.68 2.65 -14.55
CA GLY A 96 -11.41 2.77 -15.98
C GLY A 96 -10.57 4.01 -16.34
N PRO A 97 -11.12 5.23 -16.26
CA PRO A 97 -10.37 6.49 -16.43
C PRO A 97 -8.97 6.51 -15.79
N PHE A 98 -8.83 6.09 -14.52
CA PHE A 98 -7.51 5.93 -13.84
C PHE A 98 -6.53 5.10 -14.68
N CYS A 99 -6.97 3.93 -15.14
CA CYS A 99 -6.14 3.06 -15.98
C CYS A 99 -5.81 3.71 -17.33
N GLY A 100 -6.79 4.33 -17.97
CA GLY A 100 -6.63 4.95 -19.28
C GLY A 100 -5.59 6.06 -19.30
N ILE A 101 -5.60 6.95 -18.31
CA ILE A 101 -4.69 8.11 -18.30
C ILE A 101 -3.25 7.63 -18.03
N CYS A 102 -3.04 6.69 -17.10
CA CYS A 102 -1.73 6.07 -16.88
C CYS A 102 -1.20 5.36 -18.14
N ARG A 103 -2.03 4.53 -18.79
CA ARG A 103 -1.61 3.79 -19.99
C ARG A 103 -1.28 4.73 -21.15
N GLY A 104 -2.12 5.73 -21.42
CA GLY A 104 -1.90 6.71 -22.49
C GLY A 104 -0.77 7.69 -22.18
N PHE A 105 -0.92 8.53 -21.15
CA PHE A 105 -0.02 9.64 -20.88
C PHE A 105 1.24 9.21 -20.13
N GLY A 106 1.11 8.35 -19.12
CA GLY A 106 2.25 7.73 -18.44
C GLY A 106 3.06 6.85 -19.40
N GLY A 107 2.39 6.09 -20.27
CA GLY A 107 3.04 5.34 -21.35
C GLY A 107 3.76 6.22 -22.36
N SER A 108 3.17 7.37 -22.71
CA SER A 108 3.81 8.35 -23.59
C SER A 108 5.07 8.97 -22.98
N LEU A 109 5.07 9.31 -21.68
CA LEU A 109 6.26 9.79 -20.96
C LEU A 109 7.35 8.71 -20.85
N LEU A 110 6.95 7.46 -20.59
CA LEU A 110 7.84 6.30 -20.48
C LEU A 110 8.51 5.96 -21.82
N GLU A 111 7.77 6.00 -22.93
CA GLU A 111 8.35 5.84 -24.27
C GLU A 111 9.14 7.08 -24.71
N PHE A 112 8.75 8.31 -24.33
CA PHE A 112 9.53 9.53 -24.61
C PHE A 112 10.94 9.47 -23.99
N ARG A 113 11.06 8.94 -22.76
CA ARG A 113 12.36 8.63 -22.16
C ARG A 113 13.15 7.59 -22.98
N ARG A 114 12.50 6.50 -23.41
CA ARG A 114 13.14 5.44 -24.23
C ARG A 114 13.55 5.93 -25.63
N GLU A 115 12.82 6.88 -26.20
CA GLU A 115 13.15 7.57 -27.46
C GLU A 115 14.32 8.57 -27.30
N GLY A 116 14.77 8.84 -26.06
CA GLY A 116 16.04 9.53 -25.76
C GLY A 116 15.90 10.83 -24.95
N ALA A 117 14.72 11.19 -24.48
CA ALA A 117 14.49 12.45 -23.77
C ALA A 117 15.30 12.59 -22.47
N THR A 118 15.80 13.81 -22.22
CA THR A 118 16.53 14.18 -21.00
C THR A 118 15.65 14.17 -19.75
N ARG A 119 16.25 14.26 -18.55
CA ARG A 119 15.51 14.38 -17.29
C ARG A 119 14.60 15.61 -17.33
N GLU A 120 15.13 16.72 -17.82
CA GLU A 120 14.48 18.03 -17.87
C GLU A 120 13.32 18.05 -18.86
N GLU A 121 13.45 17.42 -20.03
CA GLU A 121 12.37 17.29 -21.01
C GLU A 121 11.21 16.41 -20.49
N VAL A 122 11.53 15.32 -19.79
CA VAL A 122 10.54 14.45 -19.14
C VAL A 122 9.89 15.19 -17.97
N PHE A 123 10.66 15.91 -17.14
CA PHE A 123 10.19 16.70 -16.01
C PHE A 123 9.17 17.77 -16.45
N GLU A 124 9.56 18.66 -17.36
CA GLU A 124 8.69 19.74 -17.82
C GLU A 124 7.45 19.20 -18.54
N THR A 125 7.59 18.15 -19.36
CA THR A 125 6.44 17.54 -20.05
C THR A 125 5.50 16.81 -19.06
N ALA A 126 6.03 16.20 -18.00
CA ALA A 126 5.22 15.59 -16.95
C ALA A 126 4.49 16.65 -16.11
N ALA A 127 5.15 17.76 -15.77
CA ALA A 127 4.55 18.87 -15.04
C ALA A 127 3.46 19.57 -15.86
N GLU A 128 3.71 19.79 -17.15
CA GLU A 128 2.74 20.33 -18.11
C GLU A 128 1.52 19.42 -18.24
N LEU A 129 1.71 18.10 -18.41
CA LEU A 129 0.60 17.13 -18.42
C LEU A 129 -0.13 17.07 -17.08
N CYS A 130 0.57 17.18 -15.95
CA CYS A 130 -0.04 17.17 -14.61
C CYS A 130 -1.00 18.37 -14.42
N ALA A 131 -0.59 19.55 -14.88
CA ALA A 131 -1.44 20.74 -14.88
C ALA A 131 -2.58 20.66 -15.91
N LEU A 132 -2.33 20.22 -17.14
CA LEU A 132 -3.36 20.09 -18.20
C LEU A 132 -4.44 19.06 -17.87
N LEU A 133 -4.07 17.99 -17.18
CA LEU A 133 -5.00 16.98 -16.66
C LEU A 133 -5.61 17.39 -15.32
N ASP A 134 -5.34 18.59 -14.78
CA ASP A 134 -5.85 19.11 -13.50
C ASP A 134 -5.55 18.21 -12.27
N LEU A 135 -4.51 17.38 -12.34
CA LEU A 135 -4.23 16.34 -11.32
C LEU A 135 -4.05 16.92 -9.92
N GLN A 136 -3.33 18.04 -9.83
CA GLN A 136 -3.07 18.85 -8.65
C GLN A 136 -2.83 20.32 -9.08
N ALA A 137 -2.57 21.21 -8.13
CA ALA A 137 -2.08 22.55 -8.42
C ALA A 137 -0.69 22.51 -9.11
N PRO A 138 -0.32 23.47 -9.99
CA PRO A 138 0.89 23.38 -10.82
C PRO A 138 2.22 23.34 -10.05
N ASP A 139 2.26 23.99 -8.88
CA ASP A 139 3.38 23.98 -7.93
C ASP A 139 3.51 22.61 -7.23
N ILE A 140 2.40 22.07 -6.73
CA ILE A 140 2.31 20.71 -6.16
C ILE A 140 2.73 19.67 -7.21
N CYS A 141 2.23 19.79 -8.45
CA CYS A 141 2.65 18.98 -9.59
C CYS A 141 4.18 18.97 -9.75
N ARG A 142 4.83 20.14 -9.78
CA ARG A 142 6.29 20.24 -9.95
C ARG A 142 7.07 19.65 -8.77
N GLY A 143 6.66 19.94 -7.53
CA GLY A 143 7.31 19.39 -6.34
C GLY A 143 7.25 17.87 -6.29
N LEU A 144 6.09 17.28 -6.55
CA LEU A 144 5.90 15.83 -6.51
C LEU A 144 6.66 15.10 -7.63
N ILE A 145 6.75 15.70 -8.83
CA ILE A 145 7.52 15.13 -9.93
C ILE A 145 9.02 15.24 -9.64
N GLU A 146 9.52 16.39 -9.16
CA GLU A 146 10.94 16.59 -8.85
C GLU A 146 11.44 15.60 -7.78
N LEU A 147 10.61 15.30 -6.77
CA LEU A 147 10.94 14.30 -5.75
C LEU A 147 10.98 12.86 -6.29
N ASN A 148 10.19 12.52 -7.31
CA ASN A 148 10.02 11.13 -7.77
C ASN A 148 10.70 10.80 -9.10
N ILE A 149 11.15 11.80 -9.87
CA ILE A 149 11.60 11.59 -11.25
C ILE A 149 12.86 10.71 -11.34
N ASP A 150 13.87 10.90 -10.50
CA ASP A 150 15.14 10.17 -10.63
C ASP A 150 15.02 8.66 -10.36
N PRO A 151 14.29 8.19 -9.31
CA PRO A 151 13.94 6.78 -9.17
C PRO A 151 13.14 6.24 -10.37
N ILE A 152 12.14 6.99 -10.86
CA ILE A 152 11.29 6.56 -11.99
C ILE A 152 12.11 6.42 -13.29
N LEU A 153 12.98 7.40 -13.60
CA LEU A 153 13.88 7.33 -14.75
C LEU A 153 14.85 6.15 -14.64
N TYR A 154 15.45 5.94 -13.47
CA TYR A 154 16.33 4.79 -13.23
C TYR A 154 15.60 3.45 -13.47
N ILE A 155 14.33 3.34 -13.07
CA ILE A 155 13.51 2.14 -13.34
C ILE A 155 13.26 1.98 -14.85
N ILE A 156 12.89 3.05 -15.56
CA ILE A 156 12.62 3.00 -17.01
C ILE A 156 13.88 2.58 -17.79
N ASP A 157 15.02 3.19 -17.46
CA ASP A 157 16.31 2.97 -18.12
C ASP A 157 16.84 1.54 -17.90
N ASN A 158 16.73 1.02 -16.67
CA ASN A 158 17.25 -0.31 -16.30
C ASN A 158 16.24 -1.45 -16.51
N ARG A 159 14.96 -1.14 -16.77
CA ARG A 159 13.90 -2.12 -17.09
C ARG A 159 13.26 -1.79 -18.47
N PRO A 160 14.03 -1.81 -19.58
CA PRO A 160 13.55 -1.40 -20.91
C PRO A 160 12.45 -2.32 -21.50
N GLN A 161 12.18 -3.48 -20.89
CA GLN A 161 11.10 -4.39 -21.26
C GLN A 161 9.85 -4.27 -20.37
N LEU A 162 9.86 -3.43 -19.33
CA LEU A 162 8.71 -3.19 -18.46
C LEU A 162 7.59 -2.48 -19.26
N PRO A 163 6.41 -3.09 -19.47
CA PRO A 163 5.34 -2.44 -20.20
C PRO A 163 4.52 -1.52 -19.28
N ILE A 164 4.01 -0.42 -19.82
CA ILE A 164 3.17 0.53 -19.06
C ILE A 164 1.95 -0.16 -18.43
N GLY A 165 1.40 -1.20 -19.08
CA GLY A 165 0.32 -2.01 -18.52
C GLY A 165 0.66 -2.65 -17.16
N SER A 166 1.90 -3.12 -16.96
CA SER A 166 2.35 -3.66 -15.66
C SER A 166 2.49 -2.57 -14.62
N VAL A 167 3.03 -1.40 -15.00
CA VAL A 167 3.15 -0.23 -14.12
C VAL A 167 1.78 0.19 -13.59
N CYS A 168 0.81 0.43 -14.48
CA CYS A 168 -0.55 0.81 -14.08
C CYS A 168 -1.24 -0.30 -13.26
N ALA A 169 -1.06 -1.57 -13.61
CA ALA A 169 -1.68 -2.68 -12.88
C ALA A 169 -1.15 -2.87 -11.45
N VAL A 170 0.16 -2.66 -11.23
CA VAL A 170 0.76 -2.65 -9.89
C VAL A 170 0.23 -1.50 -9.06
N VAL A 171 0.15 -0.30 -9.62
CA VAL A 171 -0.19 0.94 -8.90
C VAL A 171 -1.69 1.02 -8.57
N PHE A 172 -2.60 0.71 -9.49
CA PHE A 172 -4.04 0.84 -9.24
C PHE A 172 -4.70 -0.41 -8.63
N GLN A 173 -4.16 -1.60 -8.86
CA GLN A 173 -4.76 -2.90 -8.49
C GLN A 173 -6.26 -3.07 -8.84
N SER A 174 -6.75 -2.31 -9.81
CA SER A 174 -8.16 -2.22 -10.17
C SER A 174 -8.58 -3.33 -11.15
N GLY A 175 -9.88 -3.57 -11.32
CA GLY A 175 -10.31 -4.48 -12.40
C GLY A 175 -10.10 -3.88 -13.79
N ALA A 176 -9.91 -2.56 -13.89
CA ALA A 176 -9.58 -1.89 -15.14
C ALA A 176 -8.08 -2.00 -15.53
N CYS A 177 -7.18 -2.27 -14.59
CA CYS A 177 -5.77 -2.58 -14.88
C CYS A 177 -5.42 -4.00 -14.41
N GLU A 178 -5.75 -5.02 -15.20
CA GLU A 178 -5.38 -6.41 -14.86
C GLU A 178 -3.87 -6.64 -15.08
N LEU A 179 -3.17 -7.12 -14.05
CA LEU A 179 -1.76 -7.51 -14.14
C LEU A 179 -1.63 -8.85 -14.87
N SER A 180 -1.05 -8.84 -16.07
CA SER A 180 -0.82 -10.04 -16.90
C SER A 180 0.65 -10.46 -16.99
N ASP A 181 1.54 -9.78 -16.27
CA ASP A 181 2.99 -9.95 -16.35
C ASP A 181 3.47 -10.96 -15.32
N GLU A 182 3.93 -12.12 -15.80
CA GLU A 182 4.34 -13.22 -14.92
C GLU A 182 5.52 -12.82 -14.02
N SER A 183 6.39 -11.88 -14.41
CA SER A 183 7.57 -11.49 -13.60
C SER A 183 7.20 -10.89 -12.23
N PHE A 184 5.98 -10.35 -12.10
CA PHE A 184 5.44 -9.83 -10.84
C PHE A 184 4.75 -10.90 -9.96
N SER A 185 4.70 -12.16 -10.42
CA SER A 185 4.02 -13.27 -9.73
C SER A 185 4.76 -14.61 -9.76
N SER A 186 5.85 -14.74 -10.54
CA SER A 186 6.62 -15.96 -10.75
C SER A 186 7.65 -16.24 -9.63
N TRP A 187 7.31 -15.95 -8.38
CA TRP A 187 8.17 -16.18 -7.21
C TRP A 187 7.40 -16.86 -6.07
N SER A 188 8.13 -17.49 -5.15
CA SER A 188 7.53 -18.23 -4.03
C SER A 188 8.41 -18.22 -2.79
N VAL A 189 7.77 -18.35 -1.62
CA VAL A 189 8.43 -18.63 -0.33
C VAL A 189 8.63 -20.14 -0.19
N ASP A 190 9.80 -20.55 0.28
CA ASP A 190 10.17 -21.96 0.46
C ASP A 190 9.70 -22.47 1.83
N LEU A 191 8.55 -23.15 1.82
CA LEU A 191 7.88 -23.65 3.03
C LEU A 191 8.43 -25.02 3.46
N ASP A 192 8.53 -25.27 4.78
CA ASP A 192 8.93 -26.59 5.29
C ASP A 192 7.89 -27.67 4.90
N PRO A 193 8.24 -28.69 4.08
CA PRO A 193 7.31 -29.74 3.67
C PRO A 193 6.86 -30.64 4.82
N ASN A 194 7.44 -30.49 6.02
CA ASN A 194 7.07 -31.18 7.26
C ASN A 194 6.25 -30.28 8.20
N GLY A 195 5.85 -29.08 7.77
CA GLY A 195 4.97 -28.18 8.51
C GLY A 195 3.72 -28.92 8.99
N THR A 196 3.39 -28.78 10.27
CA THR A 196 2.30 -29.55 10.88
C THR A 196 0.95 -28.86 10.64
N PRO A 197 -0.02 -29.50 9.98
CA PRO A 197 -1.30 -28.87 9.70
C PRO A 197 -1.98 -28.34 10.97
N VAL A 198 -2.56 -27.15 10.91
CA VAL A 198 -3.29 -26.55 12.03
C VAL A 198 -4.59 -27.31 12.26
N THR A 199 -4.52 -28.36 13.09
CA THR A 199 -5.66 -29.20 13.50
C THR A 199 -6.39 -28.66 14.73
N ALA A 200 -5.77 -27.74 15.48
CA ALA A 200 -6.34 -27.15 16.69
C ALA A 200 -7.23 -25.94 16.36
N SER A 201 -8.53 -26.06 16.63
CA SER A 201 -9.44 -24.91 16.56
C SER A 201 -9.15 -23.89 17.67
N LYS A 202 -9.13 -22.60 17.32
CA LYS A 202 -9.08 -21.49 18.28
C LYS A 202 -10.47 -21.14 18.86
N SER A 203 -11.50 -21.95 18.62
CA SER A 203 -12.90 -21.72 19.03
C SER A 203 -13.18 -21.81 20.54
N GLY A 204 -12.14 -21.74 21.39
CA GLY A 204 -12.27 -21.49 22.80
C GLY A 204 -11.84 -20.07 23.11
N THR A 205 -12.79 -19.18 23.39
CA THR A 205 -12.48 -17.93 24.10
C THR A 205 -11.96 -18.30 25.48
N ALA A 206 -10.67 -18.08 25.72
CA ALA A 206 -10.13 -18.14 27.07
C ALA A 206 -10.89 -17.10 27.92
N GLN A 207 -11.38 -17.51 29.09
CA GLN A 207 -11.98 -16.58 30.03
C GLN A 207 -10.94 -15.55 30.44
N ARG A 208 -11.35 -14.27 30.58
CA ARG A 208 -10.43 -13.22 30.99
C ARG A 208 -9.80 -13.55 32.33
N GLY A 209 -8.51 -13.27 32.49
CA GLY A 209 -7.76 -13.64 33.68
C GLY A 209 -6.51 -12.79 33.92
N PRO A 210 -5.84 -12.96 35.08
CA PRO A 210 -4.72 -12.12 35.52
C PRO A 210 -3.43 -12.29 34.70
N ASN A 211 -3.47 -13.08 33.62
CA ASN A 211 -2.36 -13.29 32.68
C ASN A 211 -2.65 -12.73 31.28
N ASP A 212 -3.83 -12.12 31.06
CA ASP A 212 -4.12 -11.39 29.83
C ASP A 212 -3.18 -10.18 29.69
N LEU A 213 -3.01 -9.71 28.45
CA LEU A 213 -2.18 -8.54 28.14
C LEU A 213 -3.09 -7.37 27.75
N LYS A 214 -2.92 -6.22 28.41
CA LYS A 214 -3.47 -4.94 27.94
C LYS A 214 -2.44 -4.28 27.04
N ILE A 215 -2.82 -4.09 25.78
CA ILE A 215 -1.97 -3.51 24.74
C ILE A 215 -2.69 -2.26 24.23
N VAL A 216 -2.00 -1.12 24.22
CA VAL A 216 -2.48 0.07 23.51
C VAL A 216 -1.80 0.12 22.14
N GLN A 217 -2.54 0.53 21.12
CA GLN A 217 -1.99 0.76 19.78
C GLN A 217 -2.17 2.25 19.43
N LEU A 218 -1.06 2.89 19.09
CA LEU A 218 -0.98 4.21 18.48
C LEU A 218 -0.60 4.03 17.01
N THR A 219 -1.17 4.83 16.11
CA THR A 219 -1.07 4.63 14.66
C THR A 219 -1.40 5.94 13.95
N ASP A 220 -0.88 6.15 12.74
CA ASP A 220 -1.35 7.17 11.81
C ASP A 220 -1.41 8.57 12.48
N LEU A 221 -0.35 8.91 13.23
CA LEU A 221 -0.31 10.13 14.03
C LEU A 221 -0.21 11.40 13.17
N HIS A 222 0.42 11.29 12.00
CA HIS A 222 0.63 12.36 11.01
C HIS A 222 0.85 13.74 11.65
N PHE A 223 1.99 13.87 12.34
CA PHE A 223 2.38 15.11 12.98
C PHE A 223 2.80 16.13 11.93
N ASP A 224 2.01 17.20 11.77
CA ASP A 224 2.31 18.33 10.91
C ASP A 224 2.98 19.49 11.69
N PRO A 225 4.30 19.71 11.56
CA PRO A 225 4.99 20.86 12.16
C PRO A 225 4.70 22.20 11.46
N ASN A 226 4.09 22.17 10.27
CA ASN A 226 3.66 23.34 9.48
C ASN A 226 2.20 23.74 9.74
N TYR A 227 1.42 22.96 10.49
CA TYR A 227 0.03 23.27 10.87
C TYR A 227 -0.06 24.59 11.63
N ARG A 228 -1.03 25.45 11.29
CA ARG A 228 -1.31 26.73 11.95
C ARG A 228 -2.82 26.92 12.15
N THR A 229 -3.25 27.12 13.38
CA THR A 229 -4.64 27.52 13.70
C THR A 229 -5.04 28.80 12.96
N GLY A 230 -6.23 28.82 12.39
CA GLY A 230 -6.76 29.95 11.59
C GLY A 230 -6.24 30.03 10.15
N TYR A 231 -5.28 29.18 9.73
CA TYR A 231 -4.85 29.12 8.32
C TYR A 231 -5.84 28.33 7.47
N ASN A 232 -5.73 28.43 6.14
CA ASN A 232 -6.75 27.92 5.24
C ASN A 232 -6.82 26.39 5.28
N ALA A 233 -7.94 25.88 5.76
CA ALA A 233 -8.26 24.46 5.85
C ALA A 233 -9.17 23.99 4.68
N ASP A 234 -9.59 24.90 3.79
CA ASP A 234 -10.23 24.60 2.50
C ASP A 234 -9.37 25.18 1.36
N CYS A 235 -8.18 24.59 1.18
CA CYS A 235 -7.15 25.07 0.26
C CYS A 235 -7.10 24.31 -1.09
N GLY A 236 -7.83 23.20 -1.21
CA GLY A 236 -7.87 22.37 -2.43
C GLY A 236 -6.59 21.57 -2.72
N ALA A 237 -5.63 21.54 -1.80
CA ALA A 237 -4.47 20.63 -1.81
C ALA A 237 -4.76 19.35 -1.00
N PRO A 238 -3.94 18.28 -1.13
CA PRO A 238 -4.10 17.07 -0.31
C PRO A 238 -3.90 17.28 1.20
N ALA A 239 -3.18 18.34 1.60
CA ALA A 239 -3.00 18.75 2.99
C ALA A 239 -3.06 20.29 3.10
N CYS A 240 -4.02 20.76 3.87
CA CYS A 240 -4.33 22.15 4.19
C CYS A 240 -4.02 22.44 5.68
N CYS A 241 -4.50 23.56 6.23
CA CYS A 241 -4.17 24.06 7.57
C CYS A 241 -2.69 24.49 7.76
N ARG A 242 -1.87 24.47 6.70
CA ARG A 242 -0.42 24.73 6.75
C ARG A 242 -0.08 26.21 6.57
N GLU A 243 1.08 26.61 7.10
CA GLU A 243 1.62 27.97 6.94
C GLU A 243 1.75 28.40 5.45
N SER A 244 2.07 27.46 4.55
CA SER A 244 2.16 27.70 3.10
C SER A 244 0.84 28.07 2.44
N GLN A 245 -0.31 27.76 3.06
CA GLN A 245 -1.65 27.98 2.51
C GLN A 245 -2.30 29.31 2.95
N GLY A 246 -1.61 30.10 3.79
CA GLY A 246 -2.07 31.42 4.24
C GLY A 246 -3.34 31.43 5.09
N ILE A 247 -3.88 32.63 5.33
CA ILE A 247 -5.13 32.85 6.08
C ILE A 247 -6.26 33.05 5.04
N PRO A 248 -7.43 32.39 5.19
CA PRO A 248 -8.52 32.50 4.22
C PRO A 248 -9.33 33.81 4.40
N ASP A 249 -9.95 34.28 3.32
CA ASP A 249 -10.83 35.46 3.32
C ASP A 249 -12.12 35.24 4.16
N ASP A 250 -12.60 34.00 4.25
CA ASP A 250 -13.68 33.60 5.16
C ASP A 250 -13.08 32.99 6.44
N PRO A 251 -13.23 33.62 7.62
CA PRO A 251 -12.77 33.05 8.89
C PRO A 251 -13.38 31.69 9.22
N ALA A 252 -14.55 31.33 8.68
CA ALA A 252 -15.13 30.00 8.83
C ALA A 252 -14.33 28.90 8.09
N ALA A 253 -13.52 29.28 7.09
CA ALA A 253 -12.60 28.37 6.43
C ALA A 253 -11.26 28.18 7.18
N GLY A 254 -11.03 28.89 8.28
CA GLY A 254 -9.83 28.76 9.11
C GLY A 254 -9.73 27.42 9.85
N ALA A 255 -8.50 26.97 10.10
CA ALA A 255 -8.17 25.75 10.82
C ALA A 255 -8.42 25.82 12.33
N GLY A 256 -8.79 24.70 12.95
CA GLY A 256 -9.00 24.60 14.40
C GLY A 256 -7.71 24.66 15.27
N PRO A 257 -7.86 24.68 16.61
CA PRO A 257 -6.74 24.64 17.56
C PRO A 257 -6.26 23.21 17.91
N TRP A 258 -6.98 22.17 17.52
CA TRP A 258 -6.68 20.76 17.85
C TRP A 258 -6.70 19.82 16.63
N GLY A 259 -6.71 20.39 15.42
CA GLY A 259 -7.03 19.69 14.18
C GLY A 259 -8.26 20.32 13.49
N ASP A 260 -8.60 19.80 12.31
CA ASP A 260 -9.78 20.18 11.54
C ASP A 260 -10.48 18.92 10.98
N TYR A 261 -11.69 19.04 10.43
CA TYR A 261 -12.42 17.93 9.80
C TYR A 261 -12.27 17.88 8.27
N ARG A 262 -11.53 18.83 7.69
CA ARG A 262 -11.15 18.86 6.27
C ARG A 262 -9.81 18.13 6.06
N ALA A 263 -9.24 18.22 4.86
CA ALA A 263 -7.96 17.61 4.51
C ALA A 263 -6.79 18.31 5.24
N CYS A 264 -6.59 17.98 6.52
CA CYS A 264 -5.54 18.53 7.37
C CYS A 264 -5.00 17.47 8.34
N ASP A 265 -3.70 17.56 8.61
CA ASP A 265 -2.98 16.67 9.53
C ASP A 265 -3.00 17.16 10.99
N THR A 266 -2.38 16.37 11.88
CA THR A 266 -2.48 16.56 13.34
C THR A 266 -1.47 17.61 13.84
N PRO A 267 -1.92 18.70 14.49
CA PRO A 267 -1.01 19.65 15.13
C PRO A 267 -0.34 19.06 16.36
N TRP A 268 0.87 19.56 16.69
CA TRP A 268 1.68 19.02 17.80
C TRP A 268 0.91 18.82 19.10
N ASN A 269 0.10 19.79 19.52
CA ASN A 269 -0.63 19.71 20.79
C ASN A 269 -1.64 18.56 20.86
N ALA A 270 -2.24 18.16 19.73
CA ALA A 270 -3.11 16.99 19.68
C ALA A 270 -2.32 15.67 19.71
N VAL A 271 -1.16 15.61 19.04
CA VAL A 271 -0.22 14.47 19.13
C VAL A 271 0.36 14.32 20.54
N GLU A 272 0.65 15.44 21.20
CA GLU A 272 1.14 15.50 22.58
C GLU A 272 0.10 15.03 23.59
N ASP A 273 -1.13 15.58 23.53
CA ASP A 273 -2.19 15.20 24.48
C ASP A 273 -2.60 13.73 24.32
N ILE A 274 -2.77 13.18 23.11
CA ILE A 274 -3.17 11.77 22.99
C ILE A 274 -2.13 10.80 23.56
N ILE A 275 -0.83 11.11 23.44
CA ILE A 275 0.23 10.30 24.04
C ILE A 275 0.20 10.39 25.58
N ASP A 276 -0.02 11.58 26.14
CA ASP A 276 -0.08 11.77 27.59
C ASP A 276 -1.39 11.23 28.22
N ARG A 277 -2.55 11.43 27.57
CA ARG A 277 -3.82 10.79 27.97
C ARG A 277 -3.65 9.27 28.04
N VAL A 278 -3.00 8.64 27.06
CA VAL A 278 -2.75 7.19 27.07
C VAL A 278 -1.80 6.78 28.21
N ALA A 279 -0.79 7.58 28.53
CA ALA A 279 0.09 7.32 29.67
C ALA A 279 -0.62 7.44 31.04
N GLU A 280 -1.48 8.45 31.20
CA GLU A 280 -2.25 8.69 32.43
C GLU A 280 -3.43 7.73 32.61
N GLU A 281 -4.17 7.41 31.55
CA GLU A 281 -5.38 6.60 31.62
C GLU A 281 -5.13 5.10 31.46
N HIS A 282 -3.99 4.69 30.86
CA HIS A 282 -3.61 3.29 30.68
C HIS A 282 -2.25 2.90 31.32
N PRO A 283 -1.96 3.27 32.59
CA PRO A 283 -0.74 2.87 33.29
C PRO A 283 -0.67 1.36 33.57
N ASP A 284 -1.80 0.66 33.44
CA ASP A 284 -1.99 -0.79 33.47
C ASP A 284 -1.70 -1.50 32.12
N ALA A 285 -1.33 -0.79 31.06
CA ALA A 285 -0.88 -1.41 29.81
C ALA A 285 0.46 -2.13 29.99
N ASP A 286 0.60 -3.35 29.49
CA ASP A 286 1.87 -4.10 29.53
C ASP A 286 2.93 -3.47 28.62
N PHE A 287 2.49 -3.00 27.44
CA PHE A 287 3.34 -2.41 26.41
C PHE A 287 2.50 -1.67 25.35
N ILE A 288 3.17 -0.86 24.54
CA ILE A 288 2.57 -0.06 23.47
C ILE A 288 2.96 -0.64 22.11
N TYR A 289 2.02 -0.69 21.17
CA TYR A 289 2.29 -0.83 19.74
C TYR A 289 2.24 0.57 19.11
N HIS A 290 3.21 0.89 18.27
CA HIS A 290 3.23 2.13 17.51
C HIS A 290 3.41 1.78 16.02
N THR A 291 2.36 1.92 15.23
CA THR A 291 2.29 1.33 13.87
C THR A 291 2.85 2.20 12.74
N GLY A 292 3.50 3.31 13.07
CA GLY A 292 4.14 4.21 12.10
C GLY A 292 3.22 5.32 11.60
N ASP A 293 3.59 5.89 10.46
CA ASP A 293 2.91 7.01 9.81
C ASP A 293 2.89 8.28 10.70
N ILE A 294 4.11 8.70 11.06
CA ILE A 294 4.44 9.90 11.84
C ILE A 294 4.43 11.17 10.97
N ILE A 295 4.81 11.08 9.69
CA ILE A 295 4.96 12.26 8.81
C ILE A 295 3.61 12.60 8.17
N ASP A 296 3.34 13.89 8.05
CA ASP A 296 2.18 14.49 7.41
C ASP A 296 2.03 14.17 5.90
N HIS A 297 0.87 14.55 5.35
CA HIS A 297 0.48 14.41 3.96
C HIS A 297 0.96 15.56 3.07
N GLY A 298 1.66 16.57 3.63
CA GLY A 298 2.30 17.68 2.91
C GLY A 298 3.56 17.27 2.15
N ILE A 299 3.51 16.12 1.45
CA ILE A 299 4.67 15.38 0.97
C ILE A 299 5.56 16.14 -0.01
N TRP A 300 5.01 17.12 -0.73
CA TRP A 300 5.74 18.02 -1.64
C TRP A 300 6.68 19.01 -0.92
N GLU A 301 6.54 19.19 0.40
CA GLU A 301 7.39 20.01 1.27
C GLU A 301 8.39 19.18 2.11
N THR A 302 8.36 17.84 2.01
CA THR A 302 9.18 16.96 2.84
C THR A 302 10.66 16.93 2.44
N SER A 303 11.51 16.44 3.34
CA SER A 303 12.93 16.13 3.09
C SER A 303 13.44 15.16 4.16
N ILE A 304 14.56 14.47 3.93
CA ILE A 304 15.18 13.62 4.96
C ILE A 304 15.35 14.40 6.28
N GLY A 305 15.86 15.63 6.21
CA GLY A 305 16.05 16.47 7.39
C GLY A 305 14.74 16.91 8.08
N TYR A 306 13.62 16.95 7.35
CA TYR A 306 12.27 17.19 7.89
C TYR A 306 11.76 15.94 8.60
N ASN A 307 11.74 14.79 7.91
CA ASN A 307 11.26 13.51 8.46
C ASN A 307 12.04 13.12 9.71
N VAL A 308 13.38 13.25 9.71
CA VAL A 308 14.25 13.01 10.87
C VAL A 308 13.81 13.83 12.09
N ARG A 309 13.35 15.08 11.94
CA ARG A 309 12.89 15.91 13.07
C ARG A 309 11.57 15.41 13.63
N SER A 310 10.55 15.21 12.79
CA SER A 310 9.23 14.75 13.24
C SER A 310 9.30 13.35 13.87
N ILE A 311 10.06 12.42 13.28
CA ILE A 311 10.35 11.09 13.85
C ILE A 311 11.02 11.22 15.22
N ASN A 312 12.08 12.03 15.35
CA ASN A 312 12.73 12.24 16.66
C ASN A 312 11.75 12.83 17.68
N GLN A 313 10.95 13.82 17.31
CA GLN A 313 10.04 14.51 18.23
C GLN A 313 8.96 13.57 18.78
N VAL A 314 8.30 12.79 17.93
CA VAL A 314 7.30 11.80 18.36
C VAL A 314 7.94 10.65 19.14
N ILE A 315 9.07 10.10 18.69
CA ILE A 315 9.73 8.98 19.39
C ILE A 315 10.28 9.41 20.76
N GLN A 316 10.78 10.64 20.91
CA GLN A 316 11.18 11.16 22.22
C GLN A 316 9.97 11.38 23.13
N LYS A 317 8.83 11.88 22.61
CA LYS A 317 7.59 12.02 23.39
C LYS A 317 7.07 10.67 23.89
N LEU A 318 7.02 9.66 23.03
CA LEU A 318 6.72 8.27 23.41
C LEU A 318 7.70 7.76 24.49
N ARG A 319 8.99 8.09 24.39
CA ARG A 319 10.00 7.70 25.40
C ARG A 319 9.83 8.42 26.74
N THR A 320 9.39 9.67 26.76
CA THR A 320 9.15 10.41 28.01
C THR A 320 7.85 10.00 28.70
N SER A 321 6.79 9.69 27.93
CA SER A 321 5.48 9.32 28.49
C SER A 321 5.38 7.81 28.80
N PHE A 322 6.25 6.98 28.22
CA PHE A 322 6.35 5.53 28.49
C PHE A 322 7.77 5.08 28.95
N PRO A 323 8.30 5.60 30.08
CA PRO A 323 9.67 5.32 30.50
C PRO A 323 9.90 3.84 30.90
N ASP A 324 8.91 3.21 31.54
CA ASP A 324 8.99 1.83 32.07
C ASP A 324 8.25 0.80 31.20
N LYS A 325 7.77 1.17 30.00
CA LYS A 325 7.02 0.28 29.09
C LYS A 325 7.71 0.17 27.73
N PRO A 326 7.87 -1.02 27.15
CA PRO A 326 8.44 -1.15 25.81
C PRO A 326 7.44 -0.66 24.76
N VAL A 327 7.92 0.14 23.81
CA VAL A 327 7.16 0.54 22.61
C VAL A 327 7.64 -0.27 21.42
N TYR A 328 6.78 -1.15 20.92
CA TYR A 328 7.04 -1.92 19.70
C TYR A 328 6.60 -1.09 18.48
N ASN A 329 7.56 -0.33 17.96
CA ASN A 329 7.43 0.51 16.78
C ASN A 329 7.51 -0.32 15.49
N ILE A 330 6.91 0.14 14.40
CA ILE A 330 7.25 -0.23 13.01
C ILE A 330 7.27 1.02 12.11
N LEU A 331 7.59 0.83 10.83
CA LEU A 331 7.52 1.88 9.81
C LEU A 331 6.16 1.84 9.09
N GLY A 332 5.58 3.01 8.89
CA GLY A 332 4.48 3.27 7.97
C GLY A 332 4.99 3.54 6.56
N ASN A 333 4.14 4.03 5.65
CA ASN A 333 4.58 4.45 4.32
C ASN A 333 5.10 5.90 4.26
N HIS A 334 4.80 6.71 5.30
CA HIS A 334 5.17 8.12 5.37
C HIS A 334 6.60 8.43 5.89
N GLU A 335 7.27 7.55 6.65
CA GLU A 335 8.61 7.88 7.19
C GLU A 335 9.69 8.07 6.11
N ALA A 336 9.60 7.38 4.98
CA ALA A 336 10.55 7.51 3.87
C ALA A 336 10.50 8.89 3.21
N HIS A 337 11.61 9.29 2.61
CA HIS A 337 11.69 10.45 1.72
C HIS A 337 12.50 10.08 0.47
N PRO A 338 11.92 10.13 -0.74
CA PRO A 338 10.51 10.46 -1.04
C PRO A 338 9.52 9.48 -0.37
N THR A 339 8.31 9.96 -0.09
CA THR A 339 7.25 9.18 0.58
C THR A 339 6.97 7.88 -0.17
N ASN A 340 6.75 6.77 0.55
CA ASN A 340 6.54 5.42 0.00
C ASN A 340 7.77 4.75 -0.66
N VAL A 341 8.84 5.50 -0.98
CA VAL A 341 9.98 4.99 -1.76
C VAL A 341 11.00 4.29 -0.86
N TYR A 342 10.71 3.05 -0.48
CA TYR A 342 11.56 2.19 0.36
C TYR A 342 12.46 1.29 -0.47
N GLU A 343 13.78 1.36 -0.27
CA GLU A 343 14.73 0.57 -1.08
C GLU A 343 14.51 -0.93 -0.90
N LEU A 344 14.53 -1.67 -2.01
CA LEU A 344 14.35 -3.12 -2.03
C LEU A 344 15.62 -3.79 -2.53
N GLY A 345 16.17 -4.68 -1.69
CA GLY A 345 17.40 -5.41 -2.00
C GLY A 345 18.62 -4.49 -2.11
N GLU A 346 19.59 -4.90 -2.93
CA GLU A 346 20.80 -4.10 -3.19
C GLU A 346 20.55 -3.11 -4.33
N ILE A 347 20.28 -1.85 -4.00
CA ILE A 347 20.32 -0.73 -4.96
C ILE A 347 21.75 -0.16 -4.98
N SER A 348 22.39 -0.18 -6.14
CA SER A 348 23.81 0.21 -6.31
C SER A 348 24.07 1.73 -6.28
N ARG A 349 23.09 2.53 -5.86
CA ARG A 349 23.08 4.00 -5.90
C ARG A 349 22.81 4.57 -4.50
N PRO A 350 23.82 5.09 -3.79
CA PRO A 350 23.65 5.62 -2.42
C PRO A 350 22.64 6.76 -2.31
N ASP A 351 22.45 7.51 -3.39
CA ASP A 351 21.50 8.61 -3.52
C ASP A 351 20.02 8.18 -3.59
N PHE A 352 19.74 6.89 -3.78
CA PHE A 352 18.40 6.30 -3.65
C PHE A 352 18.19 5.54 -2.33
N SER A 353 19.16 5.57 -1.42
CA SER A 353 19.15 4.68 -0.26
C SER A 353 18.33 5.23 0.92
N THR A 354 17.38 4.44 1.38
CA THR A 354 16.60 4.65 2.61
C THR A 354 17.29 4.17 3.89
N ASN A 355 18.53 3.65 3.81
CA ASN A 355 19.28 3.14 4.96
C ASN A 355 19.43 4.16 6.10
N TRP A 356 19.35 5.46 5.80
CA TRP A 356 19.29 6.51 6.83
C TRP A 356 18.13 6.30 7.82
N LEU A 357 16.96 5.86 7.32
CA LEU A 357 15.76 5.60 8.12
C LEU A 357 15.90 4.29 8.89
N TYR A 358 16.36 3.22 8.24
CA TYR A 358 16.62 1.93 8.91
C TYR A 358 17.66 2.07 10.03
N HIS A 359 18.69 2.89 9.84
CA HIS A 359 19.68 3.20 10.87
C HIS A 359 19.11 4.09 11.99
N LEU A 360 18.38 5.16 11.65
CA LEU A 360 17.71 6.02 12.63
C LEU A 360 16.75 5.21 13.52
N SER A 361 15.95 4.34 12.91
CA SER A 361 15.01 3.46 13.63
C SER A 361 15.73 2.46 14.53
N ALA A 362 16.82 1.84 14.07
CA ALA A 362 17.61 0.94 14.91
C ALA A 362 18.23 1.66 16.12
N ASP A 363 18.73 2.89 15.91
CA ASP A 363 19.34 3.70 16.97
C ASP A 363 18.29 4.18 17.97
N LEU A 364 17.15 4.70 17.50
CA LEU A 364 16.06 5.19 18.35
C LEU A 364 15.33 4.08 19.10
N TRP A 365 14.97 2.97 18.43
CA TRP A 365 14.21 1.88 19.04
C TRP A 365 15.07 1.00 19.97
N SER A 366 16.40 1.17 19.97
CA SER A 366 17.32 0.52 20.92
C SER A 366 16.98 0.77 22.40
N ALA A 367 16.21 1.82 22.70
CA ALA A 367 15.69 2.11 24.03
C ALA A 367 14.69 1.04 24.56
N TRP A 368 14.01 0.32 23.66
CA TRP A 368 12.98 -0.67 24.00
C TRP A 368 13.26 -2.08 23.45
N LEU A 369 14.04 -2.19 22.37
CA LEU A 369 14.24 -3.44 21.64
C LEU A 369 15.56 -4.12 22.00
N PRO A 370 15.60 -5.46 22.10
CA PRO A 370 16.83 -6.20 22.38
C PRO A 370 17.81 -6.07 21.20
N ARG A 371 19.12 -6.01 21.49
CA ARG A 371 20.18 -5.89 20.47
C ARG A 371 20.11 -6.92 19.33
N ALA A 372 19.52 -8.10 19.57
CA ALA A 372 19.29 -9.11 18.52
C ALA A 372 18.28 -8.67 17.42
N ALA A 373 17.49 -7.62 17.64
CA ALA A 373 16.62 -7.01 16.64
C ALA A 373 17.36 -6.00 15.74
N GLU A 374 18.44 -5.39 16.24
CA GLU A 374 19.18 -4.30 15.58
C GLU A 374 19.55 -4.65 14.12
N GLN A 375 20.03 -5.87 13.89
CA GLN A 375 20.48 -6.32 12.57
C GLN A 375 19.35 -6.35 11.53
N THR A 376 18.13 -6.79 11.89
CA THR A 376 17.03 -6.85 10.92
C THR A 376 16.37 -5.49 10.74
N ILE A 377 16.36 -4.64 11.77
CA ILE A 377 15.91 -3.24 11.64
C ILE A 377 16.81 -2.49 10.64
N ARG A 378 18.14 -2.59 10.78
CA ARG A 378 19.07 -1.96 9.82
C ARG A 378 19.03 -2.58 8.42
N LEU A 379 18.60 -3.84 8.28
CA LEU A 379 18.51 -4.55 6.99
C LEU A 379 17.24 -4.19 6.19
N GLY A 380 16.16 -3.78 6.85
CA GLY A 380 14.90 -3.49 6.18
C GLY A 380 13.71 -3.13 7.08
N GLY A 381 13.93 -2.58 8.27
CA GLY A 381 12.87 -2.09 9.17
C GLY A 381 12.05 -3.15 9.92
N TYR A 382 12.17 -4.43 9.60
CA TYR A 382 11.43 -5.54 10.24
C TYR A 382 12.23 -6.18 11.40
N TYR A 383 11.54 -6.77 12.39
CA TYR A 383 12.21 -7.45 13.52
C TYR A 383 11.31 -8.39 14.33
N THR A 384 11.89 -9.11 15.28
CA THR A 384 11.12 -9.89 16.26
C THR A 384 11.68 -9.79 17.68
N ALA A 385 10.80 -9.47 18.63
CA ALA A 385 11.14 -9.31 20.05
C ALA A 385 10.38 -10.33 20.92
N LEU A 386 11.08 -10.95 21.88
CA LEU A 386 10.43 -11.77 22.90
C LEU A 386 9.86 -10.83 23.97
N VAL A 387 8.55 -10.91 24.23
CA VAL A 387 7.86 -10.06 25.22
C VAL A 387 7.89 -10.72 26.58
N ARG A 388 7.52 -12.01 26.62
CA ARG A 388 7.62 -12.89 27.81
C ARG A 388 7.78 -14.34 27.34
N PRO A 389 8.20 -15.30 28.19
CA PRO A 389 8.28 -16.71 27.79
C PRO A 389 6.98 -17.19 27.13
N GLY A 390 7.09 -17.76 25.92
CA GLY A 390 5.94 -18.20 25.12
C GLY A 390 5.19 -17.12 24.33
N PHE A 391 5.56 -15.83 24.41
CA PHE A 391 4.93 -14.76 23.61
C PHE A 391 5.96 -13.84 22.95
N ARG A 392 5.85 -13.71 21.62
CA ARG A 392 6.82 -13.01 20.75
C ARG A 392 6.08 -12.10 19.76
N VAL A 393 6.56 -10.86 19.65
CA VAL A 393 6.15 -9.89 18.63
C VAL A 393 6.92 -10.17 17.34
N ILE A 394 6.25 -10.01 16.20
CA ILE A 394 6.87 -9.91 14.88
C ILE A 394 6.42 -8.58 14.28
N ALA A 395 7.38 -7.73 13.97
CA ALA A 395 7.22 -6.47 13.28
C ALA A 395 7.59 -6.68 11.81
N LEU A 396 6.69 -6.33 10.90
CA LEU A 396 6.91 -6.41 9.46
C LEU A 396 7.07 -5.00 8.87
N ASN A 397 8.00 -4.83 7.94
CA ASN A 397 8.05 -3.64 7.10
C ASN A 397 7.15 -3.89 5.88
N ASN A 398 5.93 -3.38 5.95
CA ASN A 398 4.92 -3.62 4.92
C ASN A 398 5.11 -2.77 3.65
N ASN A 399 6.14 -1.92 3.60
CA ASN A 399 6.48 -1.14 2.40
C ASN A 399 7.08 -1.98 1.27
N ASP A 400 7.61 -3.17 1.59
CA ASP A 400 8.04 -4.20 0.63
C ASP A 400 6.90 -4.68 -0.31
N CYS A 401 5.64 -4.37 0.02
CA CYS A 401 4.47 -4.75 -0.75
C CYS A 401 3.50 -3.60 -1.06
N TYR A 402 3.88 -2.37 -0.74
CA TYR A 402 3.04 -1.19 -0.89
C TYR A 402 3.10 -0.64 -2.33
N THR A 403 1.94 -0.38 -2.94
CA THR A 403 1.79 -0.21 -4.41
C THR A 403 2.47 1.03 -4.99
N PHE A 404 2.72 2.03 -4.17
CA PHE A 404 3.41 3.26 -4.55
C PHE A 404 4.91 3.24 -4.18
N ASN A 405 5.43 2.12 -3.67
CA ASN A 405 6.86 1.89 -3.62
C ASN A 405 7.37 1.53 -5.03
N TRP A 406 7.95 2.51 -5.72
CA TRP A 406 8.43 2.35 -7.10
C TRP A 406 9.42 1.20 -7.27
N TRP A 407 10.16 0.82 -6.23
CA TRP A 407 11.13 -0.27 -6.30
C TRP A 407 10.50 -1.65 -6.54
N ILE A 408 9.19 -1.84 -6.31
CA ILE A 408 8.47 -3.05 -6.75
C ILE A 408 8.49 -3.18 -8.28
N LEU A 409 8.50 -2.06 -9.02
CA LEU A 409 8.64 -2.06 -10.48
C LEU A 409 10.06 -2.46 -10.93
N TYR A 410 11.05 -2.44 -10.03
CA TYR A 410 12.44 -2.84 -10.25
C TYR A 410 12.73 -4.29 -9.81
N GLN A 411 12.34 -4.66 -8.58
CA GLN A 411 12.56 -5.97 -7.97
C GLN A 411 11.26 -6.53 -7.35
N PRO A 412 10.33 -7.06 -8.17
CA PRO A 412 9.00 -7.48 -7.70
C PRO A 412 9.01 -8.76 -6.85
N ASP A 413 10.14 -9.47 -6.78
CA ASP A 413 10.37 -10.65 -5.96
C ASP A 413 11.09 -10.35 -4.64
N ALA A 414 11.54 -9.11 -4.39
CA ALA A 414 12.29 -8.74 -3.19
C ALA A 414 11.54 -9.06 -1.87
N LEU A 415 10.22 -8.92 -1.89
CA LEU A 415 9.29 -9.30 -0.81
C LEU A 415 9.46 -10.77 -0.35
N ARG A 416 9.95 -11.67 -1.21
CA ARG A 416 10.29 -13.06 -0.87
C ARG A 416 11.25 -13.12 0.32
N ASN A 417 12.19 -12.19 0.44
CA ASN A 417 13.21 -12.19 1.51
C ASN A 417 12.57 -12.00 2.89
N GLN A 418 11.72 -10.98 3.05
CA GLN A 418 11.02 -10.74 4.32
C GLN A 418 10.01 -11.85 4.63
N LEU A 419 9.32 -12.39 3.62
CA LEU A 419 8.36 -13.48 3.82
C LEU A 419 9.03 -14.83 4.12
N GLN A 420 10.23 -15.10 3.60
CA GLN A 420 11.04 -16.26 4.00
C GLN A 420 11.51 -16.13 5.45
N TRP A 421 12.01 -14.94 5.83
CA TRP A 421 12.36 -14.64 7.22
C TRP A 421 11.15 -14.82 8.17
N LEU A 422 9.96 -14.37 7.77
CA LEU A 422 8.71 -14.57 8.52
C LEU A 422 8.38 -16.07 8.68
N HIS A 423 8.43 -16.84 7.60
CA HIS A 423 8.25 -18.30 7.65
C HIS A 423 9.26 -18.95 8.61
N ASP A 424 10.53 -18.61 8.51
CA ASP A 424 11.59 -19.22 9.30
C ASP A 424 11.49 -18.86 10.80
N VAL A 425 11.01 -17.65 11.14
CA VAL A 425 10.71 -17.24 12.52
C VAL A 425 9.50 -18.00 13.08
N LEU A 426 8.42 -18.15 12.30
CA LEU A 426 7.24 -18.93 12.70
C LEU A 426 7.58 -20.41 12.89
N LEU A 427 8.35 -20.99 11.98
CA LEU A 427 8.80 -22.38 12.01
C LEU A 427 9.71 -22.68 13.21
N GLN A 428 10.63 -21.77 13.54
CA GLN A 428 11.44 -21.86 14.77
C GLN A 428 10.57 -21.88 16.02
N ALA A 429 9.49 -21.11 16.05
CA ALA A 429 8.58 -21.04 17.18
C ALA A 429 7.67 -22.28 17.31
N GLU A 430 7.19 -22.83 16.19
CA GLU A 430 6.48 -24.12 16.19
C GLU A 430 7.38 -25.24 16.76
N ARG A 431 8.64 -25.27 16.33
CA ARG A 431 9.66 -26.21 16.83
C ARG A 431 9.99 -25.99 18.32
N ALA A 432 9.98 -24.74 18.79
CA ALA A 432 10.14 -24.42 20.21
C ALA A 432 8.94 -24.91 21.05
N GLY A 433 7.71 -24.62 20.63
CA GLY A 433 6.49 -25.09 21.29
C GLY A 433 6.37 -26.62 21.34
N LYS A 434 6.85 -27.32 20.30
CA LYS A 434 6.97 -28.79 20.29
C LYS A 434 8.01 -29.34 21.28
N ARG A 435 9.09 -28.61 21.55
CA ARG A 435 10.19 -29.07 22.42
C ARG A 435 9.90 -28.84 23.91
N PHE A 436 9.08 -27.84 24.24
CA PHE A 436 8.59 -27.60 25.59
C PHE A 436 7.12 -28.01 25.72
N THR A 437 6.86 -29.29 25.95
CA THR A 437 5.51 -29.83 26.18
C THR A 437 4.78 -29.28 27.41
N SER A 438 5.48 -28.49 28.24
CA SER A 438 4.93 -27.70 29.35
C SER A 438 4.70 -26.21 29.04
N CYS A 439 4.93 -25.76 27.80
CA CYS A 439 4.72 -24.37 27.35
C CYS A 439 3.47 -24.29 26.45
N PRO A 440 2.26 -24.07 27.00
CA PRO A 440 1.04 -24.07 26.22
C PRO A 440 0.94 -22.83 25.30
N ILE A 441 1.24 -23.07 24.02
CA ILE A 441 1.11 -22.15 22.88
C ILE A 441 2.19 -21.05 22.85
N CYS A 442 3.14 -21.15 21.91
CA CYS A 442 3.89 -19.99 21.43
C CYS A 442 2.91 -19.05 20.70
N ARG A 443 2.48 -17.97 21.38
CA ARG A 443 1.51 -17.01 20.81
C ARG A 443 2.25 -15.92 20.02
N PHE A 444 1.59 -15.47 18.96
CA PHE A 444 2.05 -14.41 18.08
C PHE A 444 0.94 -13.39 17.84
N ARG A 445 1.34 -12.12 17.77
CA ARG A 445 0.61 -11.05 17.09
C ARG A 445 1.62 -10.34 16.19
N PRO A 446 1.45 -10.37 14.86
CA PRO A 446 2.18 -9.47 13.98
C PRO A 446 1.72 -8.03 14.23
N ILE A 447 2.66 -7.10 14.11
CA ILE A 447 2.41 -5.66 14.00
C ILE A 447 2.60 -5.31 12.53
N VAL A 448 1.63 -4.62 11.93
CA VAL A 448 1.52 -4.39 10.48
C VAL A 448 0.97 -2.99 10.19
N SER A 449 1.62 -2.29 9.27
CA SER A 449 1.25 -0.98 8.71
C SER A 449 0.71 -1.12 7.28
N ALA A 450 0.14 -0.05 6.71
CA ALA A 450 -0.09 0.27 5.28
C ALA A 450 -0.57 -0.80 4.26
N CYS A 451 0.02 -2.00 4.17
CA CYS A 451 -0.18 -2.97 3.08
C CYS A 451 -1.49 -3.78 3.19
N GLY A 452 -2.59 -3.04 3.00
CA GLY A 452 -3.97 -3.54 3.06
C GLY A 452 -4.46 -3.65 4.50
N SER A 453 -5.14 -2.60 4.96
CA SER A 453 -5.83 -2.49 6.25
C SER A 453 -6.90 -3.58 6.43
N VAL A 454 -6.47 -4.76 6.88
CA VAL A 454 -7.35 -5.73 7.54
C VAL A 454 -6.68 -6.19 8.82
N SER A 455 -7.29 -5.85 9.95
CA SER A 455 -6.74 -6.20 11.25
C SER A 455 -6.58 -7.72 11.39
N ILE A 456 -5.73 -8.16 12.32
CA ILE A 456 -5.68 -9.59 12.70
C ILE A 456 -6.75 -9.88 13.78
N GLY A 457 -7.70 -8.96 13.99
CA GLY A 457 -8.82 -9.03 14.93
C GLY A 457 -10.09 -9.70 14.39
N GLU A 458 -10.49 -9.46 13.14
CA GLU A 458 -11.84 -9.86 12.65
C GLU A 458 -12.11 -11.38 12.53
N CYS A 459 -11.13 -12.25 12.82
CA CYS A 459 -11.39 -13.68 13.01
C CYS A 459 -11.90 -14.06 14.43
N TRP A 460 -12.27 -13.10 15.28
CA TRP A 460 -12.62 -13.32 16.69
C TRP A 460 -14.04 -12.95 17.14
N ASN A 461 -14.96 -12.59 16.24
CA ASN A 461 -16.38 -12.38 16.63
C ASN A 461 -17.39 -12.83 15.57
N ALA A 462 -17.95 -14.04 15.75
CA ALA A 462 -19.10 -14.56 15.01
C ALA A 462 -19.81 -15.66 15.85
N SER A 463 -20.45 -15.26 16.96
CA SER A 463 -21.19 -16.17 17.84
C SER A 463 -22.55 -16.56 17.23
N GLY A 464 -22.73 -17.84 16.82
CA GLY A 464 -23.91 -18.20 15.99
C GLY A 464 -24.47 -19.63 16.00
N THR A 465 -23.97 -20.57 16.82
CA THR A 465 -24.52 -21.95 17.00
C THR A 465 -24.54 -22.89 15.74
N PRO A 466 -24.69 -24.24 15.88
CA PRO A 466 -23.98 -25.16 14.98
C PRO A 466 -24.82 -26.08 14.07
N SER A 467 -24.20 -26.59 13.00
CA SER A 467 -24.44 -27.93 12.44
C SER A 467 -23.18 -28.49 11.75
N VAL A 468 -23.06 -29.83 11.70
CA VAL A 468 -21.88 -30.68 11.39
C VAL A 468 -22.44 -32.04 10.92
N PRO A 469 -21.77 -32.93 10.12
CA PRO A 469 -20.41 -32.96 9.53
C PRO A 469 -20.43 -32.83 7.97
N SER A 470 -19.38 -33.03 7.16
CA SER A 470 -18.33 -34.06 7.17
C SER A 470 -17.07 -33.76 6.33
N SER A 471 -16.17 -34.73 6.24
CA SER A 471 -14.73 -34.60 5.93
C SER A 471 -14.34 -34.81 4.46
N MET A 472 -13.27 -34.12 4.02
CA MET A 472 -12.23 -34.72 3.17
C MET A 472 -10.88 -34.00 3.32
N ALA A 473 -9.77 -34.75 3.22
CA ALA A 473 -8.42 -34.21 3.25
C ALA A 473 -7.85 -34.09 1.83
N ILE A 474 -7.09 -33.02 1.56
CA ILE A 474 -6.43 -32.80 0.27
C ILE A 474 -4.93 -32.56 0.50
N ARG A 475 -4.09 -33.37 -0.14
CA ARG A 475 -2.68 -33.06 -0.39
C ARG A 475 -2.59 -32.35 -1.74
N THR A 476 -1.82 -31.27 -1.82
CA THR A 476 -1.50 -30.65 -3.12
C THR A 476 0.00 -30.41 -3.22
N ARG A 477 0.63 -31.04 -4.22
CA ARG A 477 1.98 -30.74 -4.71
C ARG A 477 1.78 -30.07 -6.07
N MET A 478 2.45 -28.96 -6.39
CA MET A 478 2.13 -28.20 -7.59
C MET A 478 3.39 -27.71 -8.32
N SER A 479 3.51 -28.06 -9.61
CA SER A 479 4.53 -27.63 -10.56
C SER A 479 4.13 -28.11 -11.98
N LEU A 480 4.85 -27.65 -13.01
CA LEU A 480 4.87 -28.09 -14.42
C LEU A 480 3.76 -27.62 -15.39
N THR A 481 4.11 -26.57 -16.16
CA THR A 481 4.26 -26.50 -17.64
C THR A 481 3.16 -27.02 -18.62
N CYS A 482 3.15 -26.42 -19.82
CA CYS A 482 2.10 -26.51 -20.86
C CYS A 482 2.50 -27.33 -22.11
N SER A 483 1.53 -27.96 -22.82
CA SER A 483 1.62 -28.26 -24.28
C SER A 483 0.31 -28.76 -24.96
N THR A 484 -0.05 -28.08 -26.07
CA THR A 484 -0.67 -28.52 -27.36
C THR A 484 -1.86 -29.50 -27.49
N LEU A 485 -2.82 -29.09 -28.36
CA LEU A 485 -3.91 -29.84 -29.07
C LEU A 485 -3.37 -30.54 -30.38
N PRO A 486 -4.16 -31.24 -31.29
CA PRO A 486 -5.63 -31.28 -31.49
C PRO A 486 -6.29 -32.63 -32.00
N ARG A 487 -7.60 -32.60 -32.36
CA ARG A 487 -8.35 -33.51 -33.31
C ARG A 487 -8.71 -34.96 -32.81
N ILE A 488 -9.79 -35.69 -33.24
CA ILE A 488 -11.06 -35.43 -34.00
C ILE A 488 -12.13 -36.58 -33.85
N LEU A 489 -13.43 -36.27 -34.09
CA LEU A 489 -14.62 -37.11 -34.49
C LEU A 489 -15.36 -38.19 -33.61
N SER A 490 -16.71 -38.05 -33.65
CA SER A 490 -17.80 -39.05 -33.87
C SER A 490 -18.39 -40.02 -32.80
N THR A 491 -19.62 -39.68 -32.37
CA THR A 491 -20.86 -40.51 -32.27
C THR A 491 -20.94 -41.81 -31.43
N ARG A 492 -21.83 -41.81 -30.41
CA ARG A 492 -23.20 -42.40 -30.45
C ARG A 492 -24.02 -42.07 -29.18
N TRP A 493 -25.36 -42.16 -29.27
CA TRP A 493 -26.30 -42.20 -28.12
C TRP A 493 -26.40 -43.67 -27.62
N GLN A 494 -27.02 -44.10 -26.50
CA GLN A 494 -28.03 -43.56 -25.56
C GLN A 494 -28.03 -44.47 -24.30
N TRP A 495 -28.06 -44.02 -23.03
CA TRP A 495 -29.25 -43.98 -22.12
C TRP A 495 -28.80 -43.75 -20.65
N HIS A 496 -29.70 -43.22 -19.81
CA HIS A 496 -29.77 -43.27 -18.31
C HIS A 496 -28.57 -42.91 -17.40
N GLY A 497 -28.88 -42.27 -16.25
CA GLY A 497 -28.12 -42.47 -14.99
C GLY A 497 -27.29 -41.28 -14.47
N THR A 498 -27.92 -40.46 -13.62
CA THR A 498 -27.40 -39.60 -12.53
C THR A 498 -25.89 -39.27 -12.40
N VAL A 499 -25.62 -37.98 -12.12
CA VAL A 499 -24.36 -37.37 -11.59
C VAL A 499 -23.14 -37.26 -12.53
N ALA A 500 -22.89 -36.03 -13.00
CA ALA A 500 -21.58 -35.51 -13.39
C ALA A 500 -21.55 -33.99 -13.10
N ALA A 501 -20.77 -33.51 -12.13
CA ALA A 501 -19.34 -33.17 -12.25
C ALA A 501 -19.08 -31.83 -12.98
N VAL A 502 -19.04 -30.73 -12.20
CA VAL A 502 -18.50 -29.43 -12.66
C VAL A 502 -16.98 -29.57 -12.83
N ARG A 503 -16.44 -29.11 -13.97
CA ARG A 503 -15.01 -29.15 -14.27
C ARG A 503 -14.50 -27.78 -14.73
N HIS A 504 -13.29 -27.46 -14.27
CA HIS A 504 -12.38 -26.44 -14.82
C HIS A 504 -12.93 -25.00 -14.95
N THR A 505 -13.07 -24.32 -13.81
CA THR A 505 -12.68 -22.90 -13.76
C THR A 505 -11.15 -22.78 -13.90
N PRO A 506 -10.61 -21.93 -14.78
CA PRO A 506 -9.24 -21.46 -14.69
C PRO A 506 -9.09 -20.62 -13.41
N THR A 507 -8.06 -20.89 -12.61
CA THR A 507 -7.76 -20.09 -11.43
C THR A 507 -7.26 -18.72 -11.88
N LEU A 508 -7.97 -17.63 -11.54
CA LEU A 508 -7.39 -16.29 -11.69
C LEU A 508 -6.16 -16.20 -10.78
N ILE A 509 -5.00 -15.89 -11.37
CA ILE A 509 -3.84 -15.42 -10.64
C ILE A 509 -4.16 -14.00 -10.18
N ARG A 510 -4.83 -13.90 -9.03
CA ARG A 510 -4.87 -12.65 -8.28
C ARG A 510 -3.52 -12.47 -7.60
N ILE A 511 -3.02 -11.24 -7.57
CA ILE A 511 -2.20 -10.81 -6.44
C ILE A 511 -3.08 -11.03 -5.20
N THR A 512 -2.79 -12.05 -4.41
CA THR A 512 -3.26 -12.03 -3.01
C THR A 512 -2.56 -10.86 -2.36
N SER A 513 -3.32 -9.91 -1.78
CA SER A 513 -2.74 -8.81 -0.99
C SER A 513 -1.70 -9.37 -0.02
N CYS A 514 -0.66 -8.62 0.32
CA CYS A 514 0.34 -9.20 1.21
C CYS A 514 -0.27 -9.57 2.57
N THR A 515 -1.26 -8.82 3.05
CA THR A 515 -2.16 -9.23 4.15
C THR A 515 -2.70 -10.67 3.97
N THR A 516 -3.14 -11.04 2.78
CA THR A 516 -3.67 -12.37 2.45
C THR A 516 -2.56 -13.43 2.32
N LEU A 517 -1.37 -13.07 1.83
CA LEU A 517 -0.21 -13.96 1.75
C LEU A 517 0.39 -14.23 3.15
N ILE A 518 0.57 -13.19 3.97
CA ILE A 518 0.90 -13.25 5.40
C ILE A 518 -0.17 -14.07 6.15
N ARG A 519 -1.48 -13.84 5.89
CA ARG A 519 -2.58 -14.67 6.44
C ARG A 519 -2.57 -16.13 5.95
N ARG A 520 -1.84 -16.48 4.89
CA ARG A 520 -1.57 -17.88 4.46
C ARG A 520 -0.30 -18.45 5.09
N LEU A 521 0.73 -17.64 5.34
CA LEU A 521 1.95 -18.04 6.06
C LEU A 521 1.70 -18.23 7.58
N MET A 522 0.66 -17.58 8.12
CA MET A 522 0.19 -17.75 9.50
C MET A 522 -0.81 -18.91 9.71
N LYS A 523 -1.08 -19.75 8.70
CA LYS A 523 -2.14 -20.78 8.70
C LYS A 523 -1.63 -22.17 8.33
#